data_AF-A0AAW2FK22-F1
#
_entry.id   AF-A0AAW2FK22-F1
#
_cell.length_a   1.000
_cell.length_b   1.000
_cell.length_c   1.000
_cell.angle_alpha   90.00
_cell.angle_beta   90.00
_cell.angle_gamma   90.00
#
_symmetry.space_group_name_H-M   'P 1'
#
loop_
_entity.id
_entity.type
_entity.pdbx_description
1 polymer ?
#
loop_
_entity_poly.entity_id
_entity_poly.type
_entity_poly.pdbx_seq_one_letter_code
_entity_poly.pdbx_strand_id
1 'polypeptide(L)'
;MRVLDFTFKILTGCGCWTPNSWTSPCKRLLYRAYTIFIFVLISTFTLSQFIDLILIVDNADDFTDNFYMLLAMIVSCSKMSCLLINRNNIILLTDILQEMPCKPVEPDEVKIRKKFDKIIE
;
A
#
# COMPACT_ATOMS: atom_id res chain seq x y z
N MET A 1 -12.59 -0.67 10.21
CA MET A 1 -13.52 0.22 9.50
C MET A 1 -13.86 -0.44 8.16
N ARG A 2 -15.11 -0.90 7.95
CA ARG A 2 -15.48 -1.76 6.79
C ARG A 2 -15.06 -1.16 5.45
N VAL A 3 -15.22 0.16 5.31
CA VAL A 3 -14.78 0.98 4.17
C VAL A 3 -13.33 0.69 3.72
N LEU A 4 -12.40 0.51 4.67
CA LEU A 4 -10.98 0.32 4.36
C LEU A 4 -10.55 -1.15 4.25
N ASP A 5 -11.44 -2.10 4.56
CA ASP A 5 -11.08 -3.53 4.61
C ASP A 5 -10.61 -4.03 3.24
N PHE A 6 -11.25 -3.58 2.15
CA PHE A 6 -10.82 -3.91 0.79
C PHE A 6 -9.43 -3.33 0.48
N THR A 7 -9.20 -2.06 0.81
CA THR A 7 -7.91 -1.40 0.64
C THR A 7 -6.81 -2.14 1.41
N PHE A 8 -7.04 -2.52 2.67
CA PHE A 8 -6.05 -3.27 3.45
C PHE A 8 -5.80 -4.67 2.91
N LYS A 9 -6.80 -5.33 2.30
CA LYS A 9 -6.59 -6.61 1.59
C LYS A 9 -5.69 -6.45 0.38
N ILE A 10 -5.89 -5.41 -0.44
CA ILE A 10 -4.98 -5.11 -1.56
C ILE A 10 -3.57 -4.84 -1.04
N LEU A 11 -3.43 -3.98 -0.02
CA LEU A 11 -2.13 -3.67 0.58
C LEU A 11 -1.46 -4.89 1.21
N THR A 12 -2.23 -5.85 1.71
CA THR A 12 -1.71 -7.15 2.16
C THR A 12 -1.14 -7.94 0.98
N GLY A 13 -1.88 -8.01 -0.13
CA GLY A 13 -1.42 -8.65 -1.36
C GLY A 13 -0.12 -8.01 -1.89
N CYS A 14 -0.03 -6.68 -1.87
CA CYS A 14 1.17 -5.95 -2.29
C CYS A 14 2.35 -6.05 -1.29
N GLY A 15 2.21 -6.76 -0.17
CA GLY A 15 3.28 -6.87 0.83
C GLY A 15 3.42 -5.66 1.74
N CYS A 16 2.56 -4.65 1.63
CA CYS A 16 2.63 -3.40 2.41
C CYS A 16 1.95 -3.48 3.78
N TRP A 17 0.99 -4.41 3.97
CA TRP A 17 0.17 -4.44 5.19
C TRP A 17 0.01 -5.82 5.81
N THR A 18 0.55 -6.03 7.02
CA THR A 18 0.34 -7.30 7.74
C THR A 18 -1.09 -7.42 8.27
N PRO A 19 -1.81 -8.51 7.99
CA PRO A 19 -3.16 -8.74 8.51
C PRO A 19 -3.18 -8.85 10.04
N ASN A 20 -4.19 -8.23 10.66
CA ASN A 20 -4.38 -8.30 12.12
C ASN A 20 -4.66 -9.74 12.63
N SER A 21 -5.17 -10.63 11.76
CA SER A 21 -5.40 -12.04 12.09
C SER A 21 -4.11 -12.86 12.28
N TRP A 22 -2.95 -12.33 11.92
CA TRP A 22 -1.65 -13.03 11.97
C TRP A 22 -0.86 -12.60 13.21
N THR A 23 -1.30 -13.09 14.37
CA THR A 23 -0.67 -12.80 15.68
C THR A 23 0.55 -13.67 15.97
N SER A 24 0.64 -14.87 15.38
CA SER A 24 1.76 -15.80 15.60
C SER A 24 3.11 -15.21 15.14
N PRO A 25 4.19 -15.33 15.94
CA PRO A 25 5.53 -14.87 15.57
C PRO A 25 6.03 -15.41 14.24
N CYS A 26 5.77 -16.70 13.95
CA CYS A 26 6.18 -17.35 12.71
C CYS A 26 5.48 -16.73 11.48
N LYS A 27 4.16 -16.50 11.56
CA LYS A 27 3.39 -15.86 10.48
C LYS A 27 3.87 -14.43 10.22
N ARG A 28 4.21 -13.69 11.28
CA ARG A 28 4.78 -12.33 11.15
C ARG A 28 6.16 -12.36 10.49
N LEU A 29 7.01 -13.32 10.82
CA LEU A 29 8.32 -13.47 10.19
C LEU A 29 8.19 -13.81 8.70
N LEU A 30 7.34 -14.78 8.36
CA LEU A 30 7.05 -15.13 6.97
C LEU A 30 6.53 -13.94 6.17
N TYR A 31 5.61 -13.16 6.74
CA TYR A 31 5.09 -11.97 6.08
C TYR A 31 6.17 -10.89 5.91
N ARG A 32 7.05 -10.69 6.90
CA ARG A 32 8.19 -9.76 6.76
C ARG A 32 9.14 -10.20 5.64
N ALA A 33 9.44 -11.49 5.54
CA ALA A 33 10.24 -12.03 4.45
C ALA A 33 9.56 -11.79 3.10
N TYR A 34 8.24 -12.00 3.01
CA TYR A 34 7.43 -11.69 1.85
C TYR A 34 7.49 -10.20 1.47
N THR A 35 7.30 -9.29 2.43
CA THR A 35 7.43 -7.84 2.21
C THR A 35 8.80 -7.46 1.66
N ILE A 36 9.88 -8.00 2.25
CA ILE A 36 11.25 -7.75 1.79
C ILE A 36 11.42 -8.28 0.36
N PHE A 37 10.93 -9.48 0.07
CA PHE A 37 10.99 -10.08 -1.26
C PHE A 37 10.30 -9.20 -2.32
N ILE A 38 9.06 -8.75 -2.05
CA ILE A 38 8.34 -7.85 -2.97
C ILE A 38 9.09 -6.53 -3.14
N PHE A 39 9.60 -5.94 -2.06
CA PHE A 39 10.36 -4.70 -2.13
C PHE A 39 11.63 -4.83 -2.98
N VAL A 40 12.36 -5.94 -2.83
CA VAL A 40 13.53 -6.25 -3.66
C VAL A 40 13.13 -6.40 -5.12
N LEU A 41 12.08 -7.14 -5.45
CA LEU A 41 11.61 -7.30 -6.83
C LEU A 41 11.29 -5.95 -7.50
N ILE A 42 10.54 -5.09 -6.82
CA ILE A 42 10.17 -3.76 -7.36
C ILE A 42 11.42 -2.89 -7.53
N SER A 43 12.35 -2.95 -6.56
CA SER A 43 13.61 -2.19 -6.62
C SER A 43 14.50 -2.66 -7.78
N THR A 44 14.66 -3.98 -7.96
CA THR A 44 15.43 -4.56 -9.07
C THR A 44 14.80 -4.24 -10.42
N PHE A 45 13.47 -4.29 -10.54
CA PHE A 45 12.79 -3.90 -11.77
C PHE A 45 12.99 -2.42 -12.08
N THR A 46 12.87 -1.54 -11.08
CA THR A 46 13.16 -0.11 -11.24
C THR A 46 14.60 0.14 -11.69
N LEU A 47 15.56 -0.58 -11.10
CA LEU A 47 16.97 -0.49 -11.48
C LEU A 47 17.20 -0.96 -12.92
N SER A 48 16.54 -2.04 -13.35
CA SER A 48 16.62 -2.54 -14.72
C SER A 48 16.13 -1.49 -15.73
N GLN A 49 15.01 -0.82 -15.44
CA GLN A 49 14.46 0.25 -16.27
C GLN A 49 15.43 1.44 -16.37
N PHE A 50 16.10 1.77 -15.26
CA PHE A 50 17.10 2.83 -15.24
C PHE A 50 18.34 2.48 -16.08
N ILE A 51 18.81 1.23 -16.01
CA ILE A 51 19.94 0.75 -16.81
C ILE A 51 19.58 0.75 -18.31
N ASP A 52 18.39 0.28 -18.66
CA ASP A 52 17.89 0.24 -20.05
C ASP A 52 17.85 1.64 -20.67
N LEU A 53 17.31 2.61 -19.92
CA LEU A 53 17.28 4.02 -20.33
C LEU A 53 18.67 4.62 -20.59
N ILE A 54 19.68 4.24 -19.81
CA ILE A 54 21.04 4.82 -19.91
C ILE A 54 21.88 4.12 -20.98
N LEU A 55 21.76 2.79 -21.11
CA LEU A 55 22.71 1.97 -21.88
C LEU A 55 22.17 1.46 -23.21
N ILE A 56 20.86 1.39 -23.41
CA ILE A 56 20.25 0.66 -24.53
C ILE A 56 19.47 1.58 -25.47
N VAL A 57 18.72 2.53 -24.92
CA VAL A 57 17.87 3.43 -25.70
C VAL A 57 18.69 4.23 -26.73
N ASP A 58 18.33 4.07 -28.00
CA ASP A 58 19.02 4.68 -29.14
C ASP A 58 18.18 5.76 -29.87
N ASN A 59 16.87 5.80 -29.63
CA ASN A 59 15.94 6.74 -30.25
C ASN A 59 14.98 7.39 -29.22
N ALA A 60 14.36 8.51 -29.64
CA ALA A 60 13.56 9.35 -28.75
C ALA A 60 12.20 8.75 -28.37
N ASP A 61 11.63 7.88 -29.21
CA ASP A 61 10.35 7.23 -28.94
C ASP A 61 10.53 6.16 -27.83
N ASP A 62 11.53 5.29 -27.99
CA ASP A 62 11.89 4.27 -26.98
C ASP A 62 12.34 4.93 -25.66
N PHE A 63 13.04 6.08 -25.74
CA PHE A 63 13.36 6.87 -24.54
C PHE A 63 12.11 7.27 -23.78
N THR A 64 11.11 7.80 -24.48
CA THR A 64 9.91 8.34 -23.86
C THR A 64 9.10 7.25 -23.18
N ASP A 65 8.93 6.10 -23.83
CA ASP A 65 8.19 4.96 -23.29
C ASP A 65 8.88 4.37 -22.05
N ASN A 66 10.20 4.14 -22.13
CA ASN A 66 10.98 3.63 -21.00
C ASN A 66 11.06 4.62 -19.84
N PHE A 67 11.19 5.93 -20.14
CA PHE A 67 11.18 6.97 -19.12
C PHE A 67 9.85 7.03 -18.37
N TYR A 68 8.73 6.92 -19.09
CA TYR A 68 7.40 6.91 -18.48
C TYR A 68 7.24 5.72 -17.52
N MET A 69 7.66 4.53 -17.96
CA MET A 69 7.66 3.32 -17.14
C MET A 69 8.56 3.47 -15.91
N LEU A 70 9.77 4.01 -16.07
CA LEU A 70 10.70 4.28 -14.97
C LEU A 70 10.08 5.23 -13.93
N LEU A 71 9.45 6.32 -14.36
CA LEU A 71 8.78 7.27 -13.45
C LEU A 71 7.66 6.58 -12.66
N ALA A 72 6.83 5.78 -13.32
CA ALA A 72 5.76 5.01 -12.65
C ALA A 72 6.34 4.05 -11.59
N MET A 73 7.48 3.42 -11.90
CA MET A 73 8.17 2.52 -10.96
C MET A 73 8.78 3.27 -9.77
N ILE A 74 9.40 4.44 -9.99
CA ILE A 74 9.93 5.29 -8.91
C ILE A 74 8.81 5.73 -7.96
N VAL A 75 7.66 6.15 -8.52
CA VAL A 75 6.48 6.49 -7.72
C VAL A 75 5.98 5.29 -6.93
N SER A 76 5.97 4.09 -7.52
CA SER A 76 5.56 2.86 -6.85
C SER A 76 6.48 2.48 -5.69
N CYS A 77 7.81 2.52 -5.89
CA CYS A 77 8.81 2.35 -4.84
C CYS A 77 8.63 3.35 -3.69
N SER A 78 8.40 4.62 -4.04
CA SER A 78 8.20 5.69 -3.07
C SER A 78 6.92 5.46 -2.25
N LYS A 79 5.81 5.11 -2.91
CA LYS A 79 4.54 4.77 -2.23
C LYS A 79 4.71 3.58 -1.29
N MET A 80 5.37 2.51 -1.74
CA MET A 80 5.62 1.34 -0.90
C MET A 80 6.45 1.71 0.34
N SER A 81 7.52 2.48 0.16
CA SER A 81 8.37 2.96 1.26
C SER A 81 7.59 3.83 2.25
N CYS A 82 6.81 4.80 1.75
CA CYS A 82 5.97 5.65 2.57
C CYS A 82 4.94 4.84 3.38
N LEU A 83 4.30 3.83 2.77
CA LEU A 83 3.34 2.96 3.46
C LEU A 83 4.00 2.14 4.57
N LEU A 84 5.19 1.58 4.31
CA LEU A 84 5.94 0.79 5.30
C LEU A 84 6.41 1.66 6.48
N ILE A 85 6.96 2.84 6.22
CA ILE A 85 7.44 3.78 7.25
C ILE A 85 6.28 4.30 8.09
N ASN A 86 5.18 4.72 7.45
CA ASN A 86 4.03 5.30 8.14
C ASN A 86 3.03 4.27 8.67
N ARG A 87 3.35 2.97 8.61
CA ARG A 87 2.42 1.91 9.01
C ARG A 87 1.85 2.11 10.41
N ASN A 88 2.69 2.45 11.39
CA ASN A 88 2.23 2.66 12.77
C ASN A 88 1.31 3.88 12.89
N ASN A 89 1.58 4.95 12.13
CA ASN A 89 0.74 6.14 12.09
C ASN A 89 -0.64 5.84 11.47
N ILE A 90 -0.68 5.00 10.44
CA ILE A 90 -1.93 4.56 9.80
C ILE A 90 -2.75 3.69 10.77
N ILE A 91 -2.10 2.79 11.52
CA ILE A 91 -2.76 1.99 12.56
C ILE A 91 -3.36 2.92 13.62
N LEU A 92 -2.55 3.84 14.17
CA LEU A 92 -3.01 4.80 15.17
C LEU A 92 -4.19 5.63 14.68
N LEU A 93 -4.12 6.16 13.46
CA LEU A 93 -5.22 6.93 12.87
C LEU A 93 -6.48 6.07 12.69
N THR A 94 -6.31 4.82 12.28
CA THR A 94 -7.44 3.89 12.12
C THR A 94 -8.10 3.61 13.47
N ASP A 95 -7.31 3.41 14.53
CA ASP A 95 -7.80 3.18 15.89
C ASP A 95 -8.56 4.41 16.42
N ILE A 96 -7.99 5.62 16.26
CA ILE A 96 -8.64 6.89 16.63
C ILE A 96 -10.01 7.03 15.95
N LEU A 97 -10.12 6.68 14.67
CA LEU A 97 -11.37 6.75 13.91
C LEU A 97 -12.40 5.67 14.31
N GLN A 98 -12.02 4.67 15.10
CA GLN A 98 -12.89 3.61 15.59
C GLN A 98 -13.22 3.74 17.09
N GLU A 99 -12.45 4.53 17.83
CA GLU A 99 -12.60 4.79 19.26
C GLU A 99 -13.25 6.15 19.54
N MET A 100 -13.55 6.44 20.81
CA MET A 100 -14.04 7.77 21.20
C MET A 100 -12.91 8.81 21.01
N PRO A 101 -13.19 10.02 20.49
CA PRO A 101 -14.51 10.62 20.27
C PRO A 101 -15.14 10.37 18.89
N CYS A 102 -14.43 9.71 17.95
CA CYS A 102 -14.87 9.58 16.55
C CYS A 102 -15.87 8.42 16.32
N LYS A 103 -16.10 7.58 17.32
CA LYS A 103 -17.08 6.51 17.27
C LYS A 103 -18.49 7.10 17.19
N PRO A 104 -19.33 6.69 16.21
CA PRO A 104 -20.68 7.21 16.09
C PRO A 104 -21.52 6.84 17.31
N VAL A 105 -22.11 7.84 17.96
CA VAL A 105 -22.98 7.69 19.13
C VAL A 105 -24.41 8.10 18.77
N GLU A 106 -24.55 9.17 18.00
CA GLU A 106 -25.86 9.69 17.63
C GLU A 106 -26.53 8.88 16.51
N PRO A 107 -27.86 8.77 16.50
CA PRO A 107 -28.57 8.01 15.48
C PRO A 107 -28.32 8.55 14.07
N ASP A 108 -28.06 9.85 13.91
CA ASP A 108 -27.76 10.45 12.61
C ASP A 108 -26.33 10.14 12.15
N GLU A 109 -25.35 10.10 13.05
CA GLU A 109 -23.98 9.63 12.75
C GLU A 109 -23.98 8.16 12.32
N VAL A 110 -24.79 7.32 12.99
CA VAL A 110 -24.95 5.91 12.61
C VAL A 110 -25.58 5.77 11.23
N LYS A 111 -26.56 6.61 10.87
CA LYS A 111 -27.15 6.62 9.51
C LYS A 111 -26.11 7.00 8.46
N ILE A 112 -25.29 8.02 8.72
CA ILE A 112 -24.21 8.44 7.82
C ILE A 112 -23.20 7.31 7.65
N ARG A 113 -22.75 6.69 8.75
CA ARG A 113 -21.80 5.57 8.69
C ARG A 113 -22.34 4.40 7.87
N LYS A 114 -23.61 4.00 8.10
CA LYS A 114 -24.27 2.94 7.32
C LYS A 114 -24.40 3.28 5.85
N LYS A 115 -24.64 4.56 5.50
CA LYS A 115 -24.73 5.00 4.10
C LYS A 115 -23.41 4.74 3.36
N PHE A 116 -22.28 5.09 3.96
CA PHE A 116 -20.96 4.88 3.35
C PHE A 116 -20.51 3.42 3.39
N ASP A 117 -20.84 2.68 4.45
CA ASP A 117 -20.53 1.25 4.53
C ASP A 117 -21.25 0.47 3.39
N LYS A 118 -22.44 0.88 2.96
CA LYS A 118 -23.19 0.27 1.83
C LYS A 118 -22.64 0.61 0.45
N ILE A 119 -21.92 1.72 0.27
CA ILE A 119 -21.37 2.11 -1.04
C ILE A 119 -20.22 1.18 -1.45
N ILE A 120 -19.63 0.49 -0.48
CA ILE A 120 -18.40 -0.30 -0.63
C ILE A 120 -18.72 -1.82 -0.68
N GLU A 121 -19.99 -2.18 -0.47
CA GLU A 121 -20.54 -3.54 -0.64
C GLU A 121 -21.05 -3.73 -2.08
#